data_AF-A0A9W4ICK7-F1
#
_entry.id   AF-A0A9W4ICK7-F1
#
_cell.length_a   1.000
_cell.length_b   1.000
_cell.length_c   1.000
_cell.angle_alpha   90.00
_cell.angle_beta   90.00
_cell.angle_gamma   90.00
#
_symmetry.space_group_name_H-M   'P 1'
#
loop_
_entity.id
_entity.type
_entity.pdbx_description
1 polymer ?
#
loop_
_entity_poly.entity_id
_entity_poly.type
_entity_poly.pdbx_seq_one_letter_code
_entity_poly.pdbx_strand_id
1 'polypeptide(L)'
;DTVLTMPGTTIEKEYERRIAAINAVIAVCDAEEGAPSRSRVARKRSADPGDMLPTAPLPKRQNSSPSGESDDAFSKAIASVCVKSPEERPTICFICLGTPRLPQSERLRMYKNSGSLSRHFVSKHVKPFSNDMHCECSICGEKLKSKSMLLNHAERVHGTVSRSSKTALGLT
;
A
#
# COMPACT_ATOMS: atom_id res chain seq x y z
N ASP A 1 13.21 -36.85 -11.79
CA ASP A 1 12.31 -36.46 -10.70
C ASP A 1 13.08 -36.53 -9.39
N THR A 2 13.64 -35.40 -8.97
CA THR A 2 14.68 -35.28 -7.93
C THR A 2 14.24 -34.43 -6.73
N VAL A 3 13.03 -33.87 -6.80
CA VAL A 3 12.52 -32.92 -5.81
C VAL A 3 12.21 -33.61 -4.47
N LEU A 4 11.89 -34.91 -4.50
CA LEU A 4 11.53 -35.72 -3.33
C LEU A 4 12.58 -36.78 -2.96
N THR A 5 13.84 -36.60 -3.34
CA THR A 5 14.90 -37.58 -3.04
C THR A 5 15.45 -37.39 -1.63
N MET A 6 15.82 -38.48 -0.95
CA MET A 6 16.45 -38.44 0.38
C MET A 6 17.77 -37.66 0.40
N PRO A 7 18.18 -37.06 1.55
CA PRO A 7 19.42 -36.31 1.64
C PRO A 7 20.67 -37.13 1.29
N GLY A 8 21.68 -36.47 0.71
CA GLY A 8 22.96 -37.08 0.38
C GLY A 8 23.70 -37.60 1.62
N THR A 9 24.34 -38.76 1.52
CA THR A 9 25.10 -39.38 2.63
C THR A 9 26.44 -38.68 2.89
N THR A 10 26.85 -37.78 1.99
CA THR A 10 28.00 -36.89 2.15
C THR A 10 27.59 -35.46 1.78
N ILE A 11 28.39 -34.49 2.21
CA ILE A 11 28.15 -33.08 1.96
C ILE A 11 28.12 -32.78 0.46
N GLU A 12 29.08 -33.31 -0.30
CA GLU A 12 29.16 -33.11 -1.76
C GLU A 12 27.92 -33.65 -2.47
N LYS A 13 27.47 -34.86 -2.10
CA LYS A 13 26.27 -35.48 -2.68
C LYS A 13 25.00 -34.71 -2.35
N GLU A 14 24.92 -34.12 -1.16
CA GLU A 14 23.78 -33.26 -0.81
C GLU A 14 23.80 -31.94 -1.57
N TYR A 15 24.97 -31.35 -1.81
CA TYR A 15 25.10 -30.18 -2.68
C TYR A 15 24.64 -30.46 -4.10
N GLU A 16 25.11 -31.56 -4.71
CA GLU A 16 24.69 -31.98 -6.04
C GLU A 16 23.17 -32.24 -6.11
N ARG A 17 22.60 -32.92 -5.10
CA ARG A 17 21.15 -33.17 -5.02
C ARG A 17 20.35 -31.88 -4.99
N ARG A 18 20.77 -30.90 -4.18
CA ARG A 18 20.08 -29.59 -4.07
C ARG A 18 20.12 -28.83 -5.39
N ILE A 19 21.28 -28.80 -6.05
CA ILE A 19 21.43 -28.15 -7.36
C ILE A 19 20.50 -28.81 -8.39
N ALA A 20 20.45 -30.16 -8.42
CA ALA A 20 19.58 -30.90 -9.31
C ALA A 20 18.08 -30.65 -9.02
N ALA A 21 17.68 -30.57 -7.76
CA ALA A 21 16.30 -30.27 -7.37
C ALA A 21 15.89 -28.84 -7.77
N ILE A 22 16.78 -27.85 -7.61
CA ILE A 22 16.54 -26.46 -8.03
C ILE A 22 16.33 -26.40 -9.54
N ASN A 23 17.20 -27.03 -10.33
CA ASN A 23 17.09 -27.06 -11.78
C ASN A 23 15.81 -27.76 -12.24
N ALA A 24 15.39 -28.83 -11.54
CA ALA A 24 14.14 -29.52 -11.83
C ALA A 24 12.91 -28.63 -11.59
N VAL A 25 12.90 -27.83 -10.51
CA VAL A 25 11.80 -26.89 -10.24
C VAL A 25 11.76 -25.78 -11.29
N ILE A 26 12.92 -25.24 -11.69
CA ILE A 26 13.00 -24.23 -12.75
C ILE A 26 12.40 -24.77 -14.05
N ALA A 27 12.75 -25.98 -14.46
CA ALA A 27 12.22 -26.62 -15.66
C ALA A 27 10.70 -26.83 -15.64
N VAL A 28 10.10 -27.01 -14.45
CA VAL A 28 8.64 -27.10 -14.29
C VAL A 28 7.97 -25.72 -14.33
N CYS A 29 8.66 -24.68 -13.85
CA CYS A 29 8.12 -23.32 -13.78
C CYS A 29 8.11 -22.57 -15.11
N ASP A 30 8.71 -23.09 -16.17
CA ASP A 30 8.69 -22.49 -17.53
C ASP A 30 7.38 -22.76 -18.31
N ALA A 31 6.32 -23.23 -17.65
CA ALA A 31 5.01 -23.36 -18.26
C ALA A 31 4.32 -21.99 -18.40
N GLU A 32 4.13 -21.51 -19.64
CA GLU A 32 3.25 -20.36 -19.90
C GLU A 32 1.80 -20.71 -19.55
N GLU A 33 1.23 -20.02 -18.55
CA GLU A 33 -0.22 -20.01 -18.35
C GLU A 33 -0.89 -19.37 -19.58
N GLY A 34 -1.61 -20.20 -20.36
CA GLY A 34 -2.31 -19.74 -21.56
C GLY A 34 -3.29 -18.60 -21.29
N ALA A 35 -3.43 -17.70 -22.25
CA ALA A 35 -4.29 -16.51 -22.12
C ALA A 35 -5.75 -16.90 -21.80
N PRO A 36 -6.45 -16.17 -20.90
CA PRO A 36 -7.86 -16.42 -20.65
C PRO A 36 -8.68 -16.26 -21.93
N SER A 37 -9.48 -17.28 -22.26
CA SER A 37 -10.48 -17.22 -23.33
C SER A 37 -11.43 -16.04 -23.07
N ARG A 38 -11.34 -15.00 -23.89
CA ARG A 38 -12.34 -13.91 -23.90
C ARG A 38 -13.65 -14.49 -24.44
N SER A 39 -14.57 -14.80 -23.53
CA SER A 39 -15.97 -14.99 -23.91
C SER A 39 -16.48 -13.69 -24.52
N ARG A 40 -16.73 -13.68 -25.83
CA ARG A 40 -17.40 -12.58 -26.54
C ARG A 40 -18.80 -12.44 -25.96
N VAL A 41 -19.00 -11.48 -25.05
CA VAL A 41 -20.34 -10.98 -24.79
C VAL A 41 -20.79 -10.25 -26.04
N ALA A 42 -21.75 -10.87 -26.73
CA ALA A 42 -22.35 -10.38 -27.94
C ALA A 42 -22.93 -8.98 -27.75
N ARG A 43 -22.60 -8.10 -28.71
CA ARG A 43 -23.29 -6.83 -28.92
C ARG A 43 -24.75 -7.12 -29.27
N LYS A 44 -25.69 -6.48 -28.59
CA LYS A 44 -26.98 -6.09 -29.19
C LYS A 44 -27.24 -4.61 -28.87
N ARG A 45 -27.27 -3.80 -29.94
CA ARG A 45 -27.87 -2.46 -29.97
C ARG A 45 -29.30 -2.59 -30.51
N SER A 46 -30.21 -1.73 -30.03
CA SER A 46 -31.22 -0.92 -30.77
C SER A 46 -32.38 -0.58 -29.81
N ALA A 47 -32.60 0.70 -29.43
CA ALA A 47 -33.51 1.70 -30.04
C ALA A 47 -34.99 1.48 -29.58
N ASP A 48 -35.86 2.42 -29.17
CA ASP A 48 -35.97 3.90 -29.25
C ASP A 48 -37.08 4.39 -28.23
N PRO A 49 -37.84 5.53 -28.36
CA PRO A 49 -37.91 6.63 -27.39
C PRO A 49 -39.29 6.82 -26.72
N GLY A 50 -39.39 7.63 -25.66
CA GLY A 50 -40.71 7.98 -25.09
C GLY A 50 -40.66 8.96 -23.91
N ASP A 51 -41.00 10.21 -24.22
CA ASP A 51 -41.42 11.34 -23.38
C ASP A 51 -41.81 11.12 -21.90
N MET A 52 -41.27 11.97 -21.02
CA MET A 52 -42.07 12.85 -20.13
C MET A 52 -41.18 13.88 -19.40
N LEU A 53 -41.71 15.11 -19.31
CA LEU A 53 -41.12 16.42 -19.00
C LEU A 53 -40.79 16.65 -17.49
N PRO A 54 -40.35 17.85 -17.02
CA PRO A 54 -39.32 18.00 -15.97
C PRO A 54 -39.88 18.58 -14.66
N THR A 55 -39.61 17.94 -13.52
CA THR A 55 -40.02 18.50 -12.22
C THR A 55 -38.88 19.25 -11.53
N ALA A 56 -39.21 20.47 -11.14
CA ALA A 56 -38.42 21.59 -10.62
C ALA A 56 -37.44 21.31 -9.44
N PRO A 57 -36.49 22.24 -9.19
CA PRO A 57 -35.48 22.15 -8.13
C PRO A 57 -36.00 22.72 -6.80
N LEU A 58 -35.69 22.07 -5.68
CA LEU A 58 -36.02 22.50 -4.32
C LEU A 58 -34.93 22.08 -3.32
N PRO A 59 -34.76 22.74 -2.16
CA PRO A 59 -33.96 23.94 -2.04
C PRO A 59 -32.88 23.82 -0.94
N LYS A 60 -32.00 24.84 -0.89
CA LYS A 60 -31.27 25.35 0.29
C LYS A 60 -31.11 24.41 1.49
N ARG A 61 -29.85 24.08 1.78
CA ARG A 61 -29.32 24.36 3.12
C ARG A 61 -27.89 24.90 3.03
N GLN A 62 -27.83 26.22 2.91
CA GLN A 62 -26.74 26.99 3.50
C GLN A 62 -26.81 26.83 5.03
N ASN A 63 -25.67 27.12 5.66
CA ASN A 63 -25.36 27.08 7.10
C ASN A 63 -24.78 25.72 7.50
N SER A 64 -23.57 25.63 8.01
CA SER A 64 -22.83 26.59 8.82
C SER A 64 -21.35 26.21 8.72
N SER A 65 -20.43 27.16 8.82
CA SER A 65 -19.01 26.86 9.03
C SER A 65 -18.84 25.95 10.25
N PRO A 66 -18.30 24.72 10.13
CA PRO A 66 -17.98 23.90 11.28
C PRO A 66 -16.49 24.05 11.54
N SER A 67 -16.09 25.19 12.11
CA SER A 67 -14.67 25.41 12.46
C SER A 67 -14.19 24.41 13.52
N GLY A 68 -15.09 23.76 14.27
CA GLY A 68 -14.73 22.79 15.32
C GLY A 68 -14.75 21.31 14.90
N GLU A 69 -15.54 20.91 13.90
CA GLU A 69 -15.65 19.48 13.53
C GLU A 69 -14.41 18.97 12.80
N SER A 70 -13.77 19.83 12.00
CA SER A 70 -12.56 19.46 11.25
C SER A 70 -11.35 19.24 12.16
N ASP A 71 -11.19 20.08 13.19
CA ASP A 71 -10.06 20.00 14.14
C ASP A 71 -10.15 18.74 15.02
N ASP A 72 -11.36 18.33 15.40
CA ASP A 72 -11.58 17.07 16.13
C ASP A 72 -11.23 15.85 15.25
N ALA A 73 -11.59 15.88 13.96
CA ALA A 73 -11.25 14.81 13.02
C ALA A 73 -9.73 14.66 12.83
N PHE A 74 -9.00 15.77 12.71
CA PHE A 74 -7.53 15.74 12.63
C PHE A 74 -6.91 15.26 13.94
N SER A 75 -7.41 15.72 15.09
CA SER A 75 -6.91 15.29 16.40
C SER A 75 -7.07 13.78 16.60
N LYS A 76 -8.24 13.23 16.25
CA LYS A 76 -8.50 11.78 16.25
C LYS A 76 -7.60 11.03 15.29
N ALA A 77 -7.39 11.56 14.07
CA ALA A 77 -6.51 10.94 13.09
C ALA A 77 -5.05 10.92 13.57
N ILE A 78 -4.56 12.01 14.16
CA ILE A 78 -3.21 12.09 14.74
C ILE A 78 -3.04 11.03 15.83
N ALA A 79 -3.99 10.92 16.74
CA ALA A 79 -3.97 9.88 17.78
C ALA A 79 -3.97 8.47 17.18
N SER A 80 -4.71 8.24 16.08
CA SER A 80 -4.81 6.92 15.44
C SER A 80 -3.54 6.47 14.73
N VAL A 81 -2.68 7.40 14.29
CA VAL A 81 -1.44 7.08 13.57
C VAL A 81 -0.23 6.98 14.50
N CYS A 82 -0.33 7.36 15.76
CA CYS A 82 0.73 7.19 16.75
C CYS A 82 0.45 5.93 17.57
N VAL A 83 1.21 4.86 17.30
CA VAL A 83 0.94 3.56 17.93
C VAL A 83 1.43 3.52 19.36
N LYS A 84 0.66 2.85 20.23
CA LYS A 84 1.02 2.60 21.64
C LYS A 84 1.62 1.23 21.85
N SER A 85 1.35 0.29 20.93
CA SER A 85 1.92 -1.06 20.94
C SER A 85 2.37 -1.50 19.53
N PRO A 86 3.31 -2.46 19.41
CA PRO A 86 3.83 -2.94 18.11
C PRO A 86 2.80 -3.64 17.21
N GLU A 87 1.68 -4.09 17.78
CA GLU A 87 0.61 -4.82 17.10
C GLU A 87 -0.39 -3.88 16.43
N GLU A 88 -0.46 -2.62 16.85
CA GLU A 88 -1.34 -1.63 16.26
C GLU A 88 -0.89 -1.30 14.82
N ARG A 89 -1.85 -1.33 13.89
CA ARG A 89 -1.61 -1.05 12.47
C ARG A 89 -2.63 -0.04 11.96
N PRO A 90 -2.26 1.22 11.76
CA PRO A 90 -3.19 2.24 11.32
C PRO A 90 -3.68 1.99 9.88
N THR A 91 -4.74 2.70 9.53
CA THR A 91 -5.31 2.73 8.18
C THR A 91 -5.24 4.11 7.55
N ILE A 92 -4.66 5.11 8.22
CA ILE A 92 -4.43 6.47 7.69
C ILE A 92 -2.92 6.66 7.48
N CYS A 93 -2.54 7.34 6.40
CA CYS A 93 -1.13 7.63 6.14
C CYS A 93 -0.66 8.85 6.93
N PHE A 94 0.25 8.63 7.88
CA PHE A 94 0.81 9.71 8.72
C PHE A 94 1.48 10.82 7.90
N ILE A 95 2.09 10.50 6.74
CA ILE A 95 2.68 11.50 5.85
C ILE A 95 1.61 12.33 5.14
N CYS A 96 0.57 11.70 4.58
CA CYS A 96 -0.54 12.45 4.00
C CYS A 96 -1.21 13.34 5.06
N LEU A 97 -1.47 12.78 6.24
CA LEU A 97 -2.06 13.50 7.37
C LEU A 97 -1.25 14.75 7.73
N GLY A 98 0.08 14.62 7.78
CA GLY A 98 1.03 15.69 8.08
C GLY A 98 1.30 16.67 6.94
N THR A 99 0.81 16.44 5.73
CA THR A 99 1.10 17.32 4.57
C THR A 99 0.02 18.39 4.42
N PRO A 100 0.27 19.67 4.80
CA PRO A 100 -0.77 20.72 4.80
C PRO A 100 -1.21 21.13 3.40
N ARG A 101 -0.41 20.83 2.36
CA ARG A 101 -0.72 21.16 0.96
C ARG A 101 -1.77 20.24 0.34
N LEU A 102 -2.08 19.11 0.96
CA LEU A 102 -3.11 18.19 0.46
C LEU A 102 -4.49 18.60 0.97
N PRO A 103 -5.56 18.39 0.18
CA PRO A 103 -6.92 18.63 0.65
C PRO A 103 -7.26 17.69 1.83
N GLN A 104 -8.19 18.13 2.69
CA GLN A 104 -8.59 17.38 3.89
C GLN A 104 -8.99 15.92 3.57
N SER A 105 -9.68 15.69 2.46
CA SER A 105 -10.11 14.35 2.02
C SER A 105 -8.95 13.39 1.71
N GLU A 106 -7.78 13.91 1.32
CA GLU A 106 -6.58 13.12 1.11
C GLU A 106 -5.79 12.93 2.41
N ARG A 107 -5.72 13.97 3.24
CA ARG A 107 -5.03 13.92 4.54
C ARG A 107 -5.68 12.93 5.50
N LEU A 108 -7.01 12.88 5.51
CA LEU A 108 -7.82 11.99 6.35
C LEU A 108 -8.23 10.69 5.63
N ARG A 109 -7.64 10.39 4.47
CA ARG A 109 -8.01 9.19 3.70
C ARG A 109 -7.72 7.92 4.52
N MET A 110 -8.77 7.15 4.76
CA MET A 110 -8.67 5.81 5.32
C MET A 110 -8.52 4.77 4.21
N TYR A 111 -7.57 3.86 4.40
CA TYR A 111 -7.34 2.73 3.53
C TYR A 111 -8.11 1.49 4.02
N LYS A 112 -8.43 0.56 3.10
CA LYS A 112 -9.21 -0.65 3.40
C LYS A 112 -8.61 -1.47 4.54
N ASN A 113 -7.27 -1.55 4.58
CA ASN A 113 -6.50 -2.23 5.62
C ASN A 113 -5.07 -1.70 5.67
N SER A 114 -4.34 -2.07 6.72
CA SER A 114 -2.93 -1.71 6.91
C SER A 114 -2.02 -2.12 5.74
N GLY A 115 -2.27 -3.26 5.10
CA GLY A 115 -1.51 -3.68 3.92
C GLY A 115 -1.68 -2.73 2.72
N SER A 116 -2.89 -2.25 2.47
CA SER A 116 -3.16 -1.25 1.42
C SER A 116 -2.55 0.11 1.76
N LEU A 117 -2.54 0.50 3.04
CA LEU A 117 -1.81 1.66 3.52
C LEU A 117 -0.31 1.53 3.26
N SER A 118 0.31 0.40 3.64
CA SER A 118 1.74 0.15 3.43
C SER A 118 2.14 0.25 1.96
N ARG A 119 1.32 -0.26 1.04
CA ARG A 119 1.56 -0.14 -0.40
C ARG A 119 1.51 1.31 -0.87
N HIS A 120 0.53 2.07 -0.37
CA HIS A 120 0.44 3.50 -0.64
C HIS A 120 1.67 4.24 -0.12
N PHE A 121 2.04 4.03 1.15
CA PHE A 121 3.21 4.63 1.78
C PHE A 121 4.48 4.38 0.95
N VAL A 122 4.74 3.12 0.58
CA VAL A 122 5.92 2.79 -0.23
C VAL A 122 5.89 3.47 -1.61
N SER A 123 4.78 3.38 -2.33
CA SER A 123 4.69 3.89 -3.70
C SER A 123 4.71 5.42 -3.79
N LYS A 124 4.08 6.12 -2.85
CA LYS A 124 3.96 7.59 -2.85
C LYS A 124 5.03 8.31 -2.04
N HIS A 125 5.53 7.71 -0.97
CA HIS A 125 6.38 8.40 -0.01
C HIS A 125 7.73 7.71 0.27
N VAL A 126 8.04 6.58 -0.37
CA VAL A 126 9.35 5.94 -0.19
C VAL A 126 10.07 5.83 -1.53
N LYS A 127 9.44 5.25 -2.56
CA LYS A 127 10.06 5.10 -3.88
C LYS A 127 10.48 6.43 -4.52
N PRO A 128 9.68 7.51 -4.46
CA PRO A 128 10.08 8.78 -5.07
C PRO A 128 11.24 9.48 -4.34
N PHE A 129 11.57 9.07 -3.12
CA PHE A 129 12.66 9.66 -2.37
C PHE A 129 14.00 9.01 -2.68
N SER A 130 15.01 9.87 -2.86
CA SER A 130 16.42 9.48 -2.89
C SER A 130 16.84 8.88 -1.54
N ASN A 131 17.95 8.16 -1.52
CA ASN A 131 18.48 7.58 -0.27
C ASN A 131 18.99 8.64 0.71
N ASP A 132 19.55 9.74 0.18
CA ASP A 132 20.05 10.92 0.93
C ASP A 132 18.93 11.91 1.31
N MET A 133 17.71 11.40 1.39
CA MET A 133 16.50 12.09 1.83
C MET A 133 16.67 12.65 3.24
N HIS A 134 16.24 13.89 3.43
CA HIS A 134 16.11 14.51 4.74
C HIS A 134 14.69 15.06 4.90
N CYS A 135 13.95 14.59 5.90
CA CYS A 135 12.62 15.10 6.22
C CYS A 135 12.38 15.13 7.73
N GLU A 136 11.41 15.94 8.14
CA GLU A 136 10.91 15.97 9.52
C GLU A 136 9.49 15.40 9.53
N CYS A 137 9.20 14.49 10.46
CA CYS A 137 7.86 13.94 10.60
C CYS A 137 6.93 15.01 11.18
N SER A 138 5.98 15.50 10.38
CA SER A 138 5.04 16.55 10.81
C SER A 138 4.06 16.13 11.92
N ILE A 139 4.04 14.85 12.29
CA ILE A 139 3.19 14.33 13.37
C ILE A 139 3.89 14.37 14.74
N CYS A 140 5.19 14.04 14.80
CA CYS A 140 5.94 13.94 16.06
C CYS A 140 7.24 14.76 16.12
N GLY A 141 7.62 15.42 15.02
CA GLY A 141 8.80 16.29 14.92
C GLY A 141 10.14 15.56 14.74
N GLU A 142 10.15 14.23 14.57
CA GLU A 142 11.41 13.49 14.43
C GLU A 142 12.10 13.79 13.09
N LYS A 143 13.41 14.08 13.15
CA LYS A 143 14.24 14.36 11.97
C LYS A 143 14.83 13.07 11.40
N LEU A 144 14.50 12.77 10.16
CA LEU A 144 14.88 11.56 9.44
C LEU A 144 15.87 11.91 8.34
N LYS A 145 17.09 11.37 8.43
CA LYS A 145 18.22 11.70 7.52
C LYS A 145 18.48 10.65 6.44
N SER A 146 17.67 9.60 6.40
CA SER A 146 17.79 8.57 5.38
C SER A 146 16.48 7.84 5.19
N LYS A 147 16.38 7.15 4.05
CA LYS A 147 15.25 6.29 3.72
C LYS A 147 15.06 5.15 4.73
N SER A 148 16.15 4.54 5.20
CA SER A 148 16.10 3.51 6.24
C SER A 148 15.55 4.05 7.57
N MET A 149 15.95 5.27 7.95
CA MET A 149 15.42 5.92 9.16
C MET A 149 13.92 6.18 9.02
N LEU A 150 13.45 6.63 7.85
CA LEU A 150 12.02 6.80 7.59
C LEU A 150 11.24 5.48 7.74
N LEU A 151 11.75 4.37 7.19
CA LEU A 151 11.08 3.08 7.29
C LEU A 151 11.00 2.59 8.74
N ASN A 152 12.11 2.66 9.48
CA ASN A 152 12.15 2.29 10.89
C ASN A 152 11.23 3.17 11.74
N HIS A 153 11.20 4.47 11.46
CA HIS A 153 10.32 5.43 12.11
C HIS A 153 8.84 5.11 11.83
N ALA A 154 8.50 4.88 10.56
CA ALA A 154 7.14 4.52 10.15
C ALA A 154 6.65 3.26 10.85
N GLU A 155 7.51 2.24 11.01
CA GLU A 155 7.16 1.01 11.72
C GLU A 155 7.03 1.21 13.24
N ARG A 156 8.01 1.84 13.88
CA ARG A 156 8.08 1.93 15.35
C ARG A 156 7.13 2.96 15.95
N VAL A 157 6.96 4.10 15.28
CA VAL A 157 6.17 5.24 15.79
C VAL A 157 4.76 5.23 15.20
N HIS A 158 4.64 4.77 13.96
CA HIS A 158 3.40 4.85 13.20
C HIS A 158 2.85 3.49 12.71
N GLY A 159 3.36 2.36 13.20
CA GLY A 159 2.86 1.01 12.89
C GLY A 159 2.81 0.65 11.39
N THR A 160 3.43 1.43 10.52
CA THR A 160 3.34 1.30 9.07
C THR A 160 4.52 0.47 8.57
N VAL A 161 4.29 -0.82 8.33
CA VAL A 161 5.35 -1.77 7.96
C VAL A 161 5.49 -1.85 6.44
N SER A 162 6.72 -1.71 5.92
CA SER A 162 7.03 -2.02 4.51
C SER A 162 7.52 -3.46 4.37
N ARG A 163 6.78 -4.31 3.64
CA ARG A 163 7.19 -5.70 3.32
C ARG A 163 8.02 -5.82 2.03
N SER A 164 8.45 -4.71 1.44
CA SER A 164 9.28 -4.72 0.23
C SER A 164 10.72 -5.08 0.56
N SER A 165 11.40 -5.79 -0.34
CA SER A 165 12.83 -6.07 -0.19
C SER A 165 13.64 -4.78 -0.18
N LYS A 166 14.80 -4.78 0.51
CA LYS A 166 15.73 -3.64 0.54
C LYS A 166 16.08 -3.18 -0.88
N THR A 167 16.35 -4.13 -1.78
CA THR A 167 16.59 -3.89 -3.20
C THR A 167 15.42 -3.19 -3.90
N ALA A 168 14.18 -3.63 -3.66
CA ALA A 168 12.99 -3.02 -4.24
C ALA A 168 12.70 -1.60 -3.71
N LEU A 169 13.31 -1.23 -2.57
CA LEU A 169 13.27 0.10 -1.97
C LEU A 169 14.50 0.95 -2.34
N GLY A 170 15.45 0.40 -3.11
CA GLY A 170 16.70 1.09 -3.48
C GLY A 170 17.68 1.24 -2.31
N LEU A 171 17.51 0.48 -1.23
CA LEU A 171 18.45 0.44 -0.12
C LEU A 171 19.59 -0.53 -0.48
N THR A 172 20.79 0.01 -0.62
CA THR A 172 22.05 -0.74 -0.84
C THR A 172 22.72 -1.05 0.48
#